data_AF-A0AAQ0CV63-F1
#
_entry.id   AF-A0AAQ0CV63-F1
#
_cell.length_a   1.000
_cell.length_b   1.000
_cell.length_c   1.000
_cell.angle_alpha   90.00
_cell.angle_beta   90.00
_cell.angle_gamma   90.00
#
_symmetry.space_group_name_H-M   'P 1'
#
loop_
_entity.id
_entity.type
_entity.pdbx_description
1 polymer ?
#
loop_
_entity_poly.entity_id
_entity_poly.type
_entity_poly.pdbx_seq_one_letter_code
_entity_poly.pdbx_strand_id
1 'polypeptide(L)'
;MHPRGCRPLSADRGEHRSTITAHAPMQATHFSDTELAVLRAHGIVLFAGRVIFDAQPAMAADQIAAVQACCHGDIPLPLLELWRVTAGGSLDYDLTLEMNGNVEAISWSELFYNGSDGYRDLQGWIDHELELAEEAAEENARTWNGKIGALPFGGFEYCDRIYVVTEPGAHDYGHVLAWKQGLPPAWRGAMHEDGVATIAPDLYAAFGALQLHVDPLAPGGEPGTGVTLLEYVDERRDDHGLSASLADKLIAFYRQAVIDWRTPLADGTLGAQPVLARHALRHAIDHDDAALIARLAPLVADLGVALAGSSIPTDYALRRQKFSAAAALLAAGAPVVPDALASVSGAIPAILMRMLLDAGVQPDADAMARCVAGGGTDSARLIGAALSAHGVDTAAAYRAASEKLLDKLQADIRKVRAGKLSHYLGLDGLEEHAERLRTFDC
;
A
#
# COMPACT_ATOMS: atom_id res chain seq x y z
N MET A 1 -70.30 -20.86 41.27
CA MET A 1 -69.81 -22.20 40.87
C MET A 1 -68.29 -22.14 40.75
N HIS A 2 -67.59 -22.69 41.75
CA HIS A 2 -66.20 -23.17 41.69
C HIS A 2 -66.06 -24.34 40.68
N PRO A 3 -64.86 -24.93 40.44
CA PRO A 3 -63.45 -24.49 40.61
C PRO A 3 -62.60 -24.79 39.32
N ARG A 4 -61.33 -24.41 39.16
CA ARG A 4 -60.06 -25.03 39.63
C ARG A 4 -58.94 -24.21 38.93
N GLY A 5 -57.86 -23.73 39.54
CA GLY A 5 -57.17 -24.15 40.75
C GLY A 5 -56.24 -25.32 40.45
N CYS A 6 -54.98 -25.05 40.05
CA CYS A 6 -53.82 -25.80 40.52
C CYS A 6 -52.53 -25.02 40.26
N ARG A 7 -51.71 -24.99 41.31
CA ARG A 7 -50.48 -24.23 41.52
C ARG A 7 -49.28 -25.22 41.39
N PRO A 8 -48.04 -24.83 41.74
CA PRO A 8 -46.82 -24.95 40.95
C PRO A 8 -45.97 -26.19 41.27
N LEU A 9 -44.83 -26.34 40.58
CA LEU A 9 -43.56 -27.03 40.91
C LEU A 9 -42.69 -26.88 39.63
N SER A 10 -41.37 -26.79 39.59
CA SER A 10 -40.26 -26.57 40.50
C SER A 10 -39.03 -26.56 39.58
N ALA A 11 -37.98 -25.84 39.99
CA ALA A 11 -36.59 -25.87 39.54
C ALA A 11 -36.16 -26.97 38.55
N ASP A 12 -35.43 -26.58 37.50
CA ASP A 12 -34.16 -27.27 37.28
C ASP A 12 -33.07 -26.33 36.75
N ARG A 13 -31.89 -26.47 37.35
CA ARG A 13 -30.64 -25.82 36.97
C ARG A 13 -30.06 -26.60 35.81
N GLY A 14 -29.97 -25.99 34.64
CA GLY A 14 -29.22 -26.53 33.51
C GLY A 14 -28.04 -25.64 33.18
N GLU A 15 -26.89 -25.92 33.79
CA GLU A 15 -25.60 -25.43 33.34
C GLU A 15 -25.37 -25.84 31.88
N HIS A 16 -25.55 -24.93 30.94
CA HIS A 16 -24.96 -25.07 29.61
C HIS A 16 -23.71 -24.19 29.53
N ARG A 17 -22.67 -24.77 30.14
CA ARG A 17 -21.26 -24.48 29.89
C ARG A 17 -20.98 -24.81 28.42
N SER A 18 -21.29 -23.87 27.54
CA SER A 18 -20.86 -23.92 26.15
C SER A 18 -19.35 -23.81 26.13
N THR A 19 -18.71 -24.96 26.04
CA THR A 19 -17.29 -25.11 25.77
C THR A 19 -17.09 -24.64 24.33
N ILE A 20 -16.83 -23.35 24.17
CA ILE A 20 -16.19 -22.83 22.97
C ILE A 20 -14.79 -23.43 22.99
N THR A 21 -14.63 -24.53 22.27
CA THR A 21 -13.34 -25.10 21.96
C THR A 21 -12.56 -24.04 21.21
N ALA A 22 -11.61 -23.41 21.89
CA ALA A 22 -10.63 -22.53 21.28
C ALA A 22 -10.04 -23.23 20.05
N HIS A 23 -10.17 -22.61 18.88
CA HIS A 23 -9.37 -22.98 17.73
C HIS A 23 -7.92 -22.73 18.11
N ALA A 24 -7.19 -23.81 18.36
CA ALA A 24 -5.74 -23.77 18.50
C ALA A 24 -5.14 -23.10 17.25
N PRO A 25 -4.08 -22.27 17.41
CA PRO A 25 -3.43 -21.68 16.26
C PRO A 25 -2.96 -22.80 15.34
N MET A 26 -3.21 -22.63 14.06
CA MET A 26 -2.83 -23.56 12.98
C MET A 26 -1.30 -23.53 12.82
N GLN A 27 -0.57 -24.02 13.83
CA GLN A 27 0.88 -24.11 13.84
C GLN A 27 1.32 -25.32 13.02
N ALA A 28 1.99 -25.00 11.91
CA ALA A 28 3.04 -25.78 11.26
C ALA A 28 2.78 -27.29 11.05
N THR A 29 2.08 -27.64 9.96
CA THR A 29 2.26 -28.95 9.31
C THR A 29 3.50 -28.99 8.40
N HIS A 30 4.19 -27.86 8.18
CA HIS A 30 5.29 -27.75 7.23
C HIS A 30 6.69 -27.93 7.85
N PHE A 31 6.91 -27.53 9.10
CA PHE A 31 8.23 -27.58 9.76
C PHE A 31 8.16 -28.44 11.02
N SER A 32 9.21 -29.22 11.28
CA SER A 32 9.40 -29.94 12.53
C SER A 32 9.86 -29.00 13.64
N ASP A 33 9.66 -29.40 14.91
CA ASP A 33 10.12 -28.63 16.07
C ASP A 33 11.63 -28.35 16.03
N THR A 34 12.43 -29.28 15.50
CA THR A 34 13.87 -29.10 15.32
C THR A 34 14.17 -28.02 14.27
N GLU A 35 13.46 -28.02 13.14
CA GLU A 35 13.63 -26.97 12.13
C GLU A 35 13.20 -25.61 12.67
N LEU A 36 12.09 -25.54 13.42
CA LEU A 36 11.63 -24.31 14.06
C LEU A 36 12.65 -23.79 15.09
N ALA A 37 13.26 -24.66 15.87
CA ALA A 37 14.33 -24.29 16.81
C ALA A 37 15.57 -23.75 16.09
N VAL A 38 15.95 -24.36 14.95
CA VAL A 38 17.05 -23.86 14.12
C VAL A 38 16.70 -22.49 13.55
N LEU A 39 15.54 -22.33 12.91
CA LEU A 39 15.08 -21.03 12.40
C LEU A 39 15.10 -19.95 13.50
N ARG A 40 14.62 -20.28 14.70
CA ARG A 40 14.65 -19.36 15.84
C ARG A 40 16.08 -18.93 16.22
N ALA A 41 17.03 -19.85 16.19
CA ALA A 41 18.45 -19.54 16.44
C ALA A 41 19.06 -18.61 15.38
N HIS A 42 18.47 -18.56 14.17
CA HIS A 42 18.83 -17.64 13.09
C HIS A 42 18.01 -16.34 13.10
N GLY A 43 17.22 -16.08 14.14
CA GLY A 43 16.38 -14.89 14.23
C GLY A 43 15.13 -14.96 13.35
N ILE A 44 14.63 -16.15 13.05
CA ILE A 44 13.47 -16.36 12.18
C ILE A 44 12.34 -17.02 12.96
N VAL A 45 11.15 -16.44 12.88
CA VAL A 45 9.93 -16.91 13.54
C VAL A 45 8.82 -17.03 12.51
N LEU A 46 7.98 -18.07 12.66
CA LEU A 46 6.75 -18.20 11.88
C LEU A 46 5.55 -17.88 12.76
N PHE A 47 4.73 -16.92 12.34
CA PHE A 47 3.52 -16.52 13.05
C PHE A 47 2.38 -16.31 12.06
N ALA A 48 1.21 -16.92 12.33
CA ALA A 48 0.01 -16.78 11.50
C ALA A 48 0.23 -16.98 9.98
N GLY A 49 1.10 -17.94 9.60
CA GLY A 49 1.39 -18.22 8.19
C GLY A 49 2.35 -17.22 7.52
N ARG A 50 3.06 -16.40 8.30
CA ARG A 50 4.05 -15.44 7.82
C ARG A 50 5.40 -15.63 8.51
N VAL A 51 6.45 -15.33 7.77
CA VAL A 51 7.84 -15.23 8.23
C VAL A 51 8.08 -13.86 8.84
N ILE A 52 8.60 -13.84 10.08
CA ILE A 52 9.20 -12.69 10.74
C ILE A 52 10.70 -12.99 10.81
N PHE A 53 11.53 -12.09 10.30
CA PHE A 53 12.99 -12.21 10.36
C PHE A 53 13.56 -11.11 11.25
N ASP A 54 14.84 -11.23 11.63
CA ASP A 54 15.42 -10.40 12.69
C ASP A 54 14.57 -10.39 13.98
N ALA A 55 13.97 -11.54 14.25
CA ALA A 55 13.00 -11.73 15.31
C ALA A 55 13.68 -11.62 16.68
N GLN A 56 13.19 -10.69 17.50
CA GLN A 56 13.71 -10.44 18.83
C GLN A 56 13.33 -11.56 19.81
N PRO A 57 14.01 -11.68 20.97
CA PRO A 57 13.57 -12.54 22.06
C PRO A 57 12.10 -12.32 22.45
N ALA A 58 11.48 -13.30 23.09
CA ALA A 58 10.12 -13.15 23.60
C ALA A 58 10.06 -12.02 24.65
N MET A 59 8.96 -11.28 24.67
CA MET A 59 8.78 -10.20 25.64
C MET A 59 8.60 -10.78 27.05
N ALA A 60 9.30 -10.22 28.03
CA ALA A 60 9.21 -10.66 29.40
C ALA A 60 7.85 -10.26 30.03
N ALA A 61 7.38 -11.03 31.00
CA ALA A 61 6.04 -10.84 31.57
C ALA A 61 5.87 -9.50 32.30
N ASP A 62 6.94 -8.98 32.89
CA ASP A 62 6.98 -7.65 33.52
C ASP A 62 6.90 -6.52 32.50
N GLN A 63 7.55 -6.68 31.33
CA GLN A 63 7.42 -5.75 30.22
C GLN A 63 6.00 -5.74 29.64
N ILE A 64 5.38 -6.91 29.45
CA ILE A 64 3.98 -7.00 29.02
C ILE A 64 3.05 -6.31 30.04
N ALA A 65 3.29 -6.53 31.35
CA ALA A 65 2.52 -5.89 32.40
C ALA A 65 2.69 -4.35 32.41
N ALA A 66 3.88 -3.85 32.08
CA ALA A 66 4.12 -2.41 31.94
C ALA A 66 3.33 -1.82 30.77
N VAL A 67 3.34 -2.46 29.59
CA VAL A 67 2.56 -2.01 28.43
C VAL A 67 1.05 -2.07 28.70
N GLN A 68 0.59 -3.13 29.35
CA GLN A 68 -0.80 -3.30 29.80
C GLN A 68 -1.24 -2.15 30.71
N ALA A 69 -0.37 -1.62 31.56
CA ALA A 69 -0.71 -0.53 32.47
C ALA A 69 -1.06 0.77 31.73
N CYS A 70 -0.46 0.99 30.55
CA CYS A 70 -0.73 2.14 29.67
C CYS A 70 -2.05 1.99 28.87
N CYS A 71 -2.55 0.77 28.72
CA CYS A 71 -3.78 0.49 27.98
C CYS A 71 -5.03 0.71 28.83
N HIS A 72 -6.12 1.14 28.18
CA HIS A 72 -7.42 1.28 28.85
C HIS A 72 -8.01 -0.08 29.24
N GLY A 73 -7.96 -1.05 28.33
CA GLY A 73 -8.36 -2.44 28.57
C GLY A 73 -7.23 -3.43 28.42
N ASP A 74 -7.61 -4.72 28.42
CA ASP A 74 -6.66 -5.81 28.32
C ASP A 74 -6.04 -5.90 26.92
N ILE A 75 -4.75 -6.20 26.86
CA ILE A 75 -4.07 -6.53 25.62
C ILE A 75 -4.71 -7.81 25.06
N PRO A 76 -5.20 -7.79 23.81
CA PRO A 76 -5.84 -8.95 23.19
C PRO A 76 -4.91 -10.16 23.13
N LEU A 77 -5.47 -11.35 23.35
CA LEU A 77 -4.74 -12.62 23.36
C LEU A 77 -3.83 -12.82 22.12
N PRO A 78 -4.26 -12.51 20.88
CA PRO A 78 -3.39 -12.70 19.71
C PRO A 78 -2.07 -11.91 19.79
N LEU A 79 -2.08 -10.69 20.34
CA LEU A 79 -0.86 -9.91 20.53
C LEU A 79 0.02 -10.48 21.65
N LEU A 80 -0.58 -10.95 22.74
CA LEU A 80 0.16 -11.66 23.78
C LEU A 80 0.85 -12.92 23.25
N GLU A 81 0.19 -13.66 22.35
CA GLU A 81 0.78 -14.83 21.71
C GLU A 81 1.94 -14.46 20.78
N LEU A 82 1.81 -13.39 19.98
CA LEU A 82 2.92 -12.87 19.19
C LEU A 82 4.13 -12.58 20.09
N TRP A 83 3.93 -11.80 21.16
CA TRP A 83 5.02 -11.41 22.07
C TRP A 83 5.65 -12.55 22.85
N ARG A 84 4.92 -13.65 23.08
CA ARG A 84 5.50 -14.88 23.64
C ARG A 84 6.47 -15.58 22.67
N VAL A 85 6.31 -15.35 21.37
CA VAL A 85 7.19 -15.91 20.36
C VAL A 85 8.28 -14.91 20.00
N THR A 86 7.96 -13.63 19.84
CA THR A 86 8.90 -12.57 19.51
C THR A 86 8.38 -11.19 19.91
N ALA A 87 9.22 -10.37 20.57
CA ALA A 87 8.86 -9.01 20.97
C ALA A 87 8.88 -8.00 19.81
N GLY A 88 9.59 -8.32 18.72
CA GLY A 88 9.82 -7.43 17.60
C GLY A 88 10.46 -8.16 16.43
N GLY A 89 10.80 -7.45 15.37
CA GLY A 89 11.42 -8.01 14.17
C GLY A 89 10.84 -7.41 12.90
N SER A 90 11.31 -7.93 11.78
CA SER A 90 11.08 -7.37 10.46
C SER A 90 10.11 -8.22 9.64
N LEU A 91 9.35 -7.51 8.82
CA LEU A 91 8.38 -8.02 7.87
C LEU A 91 8.73 -7.48 6.49
N ASP A 92 8.59 -8.32 5.48
CA ASP A 92 8.81 -7.94 4.09
C ASP A 92 7.61 -8.47 3.29
N TYR A 93 6.50 -7.73 3.33
CA TYR A 93 5.26 -8.08 2.65
C TYR A 93 4.55 -6.83 2.18
N ASP A 94 3.69 -6.99 1.19
CA ASP A 94 2.77 -5.97 0.74
C ASP A 94 1.51 -5.98 1.63
N LEU A 95 1.05 -4.79 1.99
CA LEU A 95 -0.28 -4.56 2.56
C LEU A 95 -0.93 -3.39 1.83
N THR A 96 -2.12 -3.60 1.29
CA THR A 96 -2.89 -2.55 0.59
C THR A 96 -4.28 -2.45 1.21
N LEU A 97 -4.70 -1.24 1.55
CA LEU A 97 -5.99 -0.97 2.20
C LEU A 97 -6.76 0.12 1.46
N GLU A 98 -8.08 0.08 1.57
CA GLU A 98 -8.94 1.19 1.17
C GLU A 98 -9.08 2.16 2.34
N MET A 99 -8.68 3.43 2.14
CA MET A 99 -8.65 4.46 3.19
C MET A 99 -9.06 5.81 2.60
N ASN A 100 -10.08 6.47 3.17
CA ASN A 100 -10.56 7.78 2.71
C ASN A 100 -10.85 7.84 1.19
N GLY A 101 -11.33 6.75 0.58
CA GLY A 101 -11.59 6.65 -0.86
C GLY A 101 -10.35 6.38 -1.73
N ASN A 102 -9.17 6.19 -1.12
CA ASN A 102 -7.92 5.85 -1.77
C ASN A 102 -7.59 4.37 -1.59
N VAL A 103 -6.71 3.84 -2.44
CA VAL A 103 -6.12 2.50 -2.30
C VAL A 103 -4.65 2.66 -1.91
N GLU A 104 -4.36 2.60 -0.62
CA GLU A 104 -3.05 2.94 -0.05
C GLU A 104 -2.22 1.70 0.26
N ALA A 105 -0.92 1.78 -0.07
CA ALA A 105 0.07 0.82 0.42
C ALA A 105 0.49 1.21 1.84
N ILE A 106 0.44 0.25 2.75
CA ILE A 106 0.82 0.41 4.16
C ILE A 106 2.15 -0.29 4.38
N SER A 107 3.16 0.46 4.81
CA SER A 107 4.44 -0.10 5.19
C SER A 107 4.35 -0.66 6.61
N TRP A 108 4.08 -1.96 6.72
CA TRP A 108 4.19 -2.70 7.96
C TRP A 108 5.43 -3.59 7.92
N SER A 109 6.60 -2.95 7.99
CA SER A 109 7.90 -3.62 7.88
C SER A 109 8.55 -3.91 9.23
N GLU A 110 8.09 -3.28 10.32
CA GLU A 110 8.63 -3.46 11.66
C GLU A 110 7.53 -3.84 12.66
N LEU A 111 7.86 -4.76 13.57
CA LEU A 111 7.16 -4.98 14.83
C LEU A 111 7.91 -4.23 15.94
N PHE A 112 7.25 -3.26 16.56
CA PHE A 112 7.87 -2.39 17.56
C PHE A 112 8.22 -3.18 18.82
N TYR A 113 9.45 -3.00 19.29
CA TYR A 113 9.95 -3.58 20.54
C TYR A 113 10.76 -2.54 21.32
N ASN A 114 10.94 -2.77 22.62
CA ASN A 114 11.74 -1.88 23.47
C ASN A 114 13.23 -2.02 23.14
N GLY A 115 13.90 -0.89 22.93
CA GLY A 115 15.30 -0.85 22.48
C GLY A 115 15.50 -1.11 20.99
N SER A 116 14.46 -0.90 20.16
CA SER A 116 14.63 -0.81 18.70
C SER A 116 15.50 0.41 18.34
N ASP A 117 16.35 0.25 17.33
CA ASP A 117 17.13 1.32 16.72
C ASP A 117 16.31 2.11 15.66
N GLY A 118 15.02 1.79 15.52
CA GLY A 118 14.07 2.51 14.65
C GLY A 118 13.78 3.94 15.11
N TYR A 119 12.81 4.60 14.47
CA TYR A 119 12.49 6.00 14.76
C TYR A 119 12.09 6.22 16.22
N ARG A 120 11.24 5.33 16.74
CA ARG A 120 10.91 5.17 18.16
C ARG A 120 10.78 3.68 18.43
N ASP A 121 11.21 3.28 19.61
CA ASP A 121 10.94 1.95 20.12
C ASP A 121 9.49 1.83 20.60
N LEU A 122 9.06 0.64 21.05
CA LEU A 122 7.67 0.43 21.49
C LEU A 122 7.24 1.42 22.58
N GLN A 123 8.09 1.64 23.60
CA GLN A 123 7.78 2.59 24.66
C GLN A 123 7.72 4.03 24.15
N GLY A 124 8.65 4.44 23.29
CA GLY A 124 8.66 5.76 22.68
C GLY A 124 7.42 6.05 21.84
N TRP A 125 6.84 5.02 21.20
CA TRP A 125 5.53 5.13 20.53
C TRP A 125 4.38 5.22 21.52
N ILE A 126 4.36 4.40 22.57
CA ILE A 126 3.32 4.50 23.62
C ILE A 126 3.31 5.89 24.27
N ASP A 127 4.49 6.43 24.60
CA ASP A 127 4.63 7.76 25.19
C ASP A 127 4.12 8.85 24.24
N HIS A 128 4.40 8.71 22.94
CA HIS A 128 3.87 9.61 21.92
C HIS A 128 2.35 9.57 21.81
N GLU A 129 1.75 8.38 21.81
CA GLU A 129 0.28 8.25 21.74
C GLU A 129 -0.40 8.76 23.01
N LEU A 130 0.25 8.64 24.18
CA LEU A 130 -0.22 9.22 25.43
C LEU A 130 -0.23 10.76 25.35
N GLU A 131 0.86 11.36 24.87
CA GLU A 131 0.96 12.82 24.65
C GLU A 131 -0.15 13.31 23.71
N LEU A 132 -0.33 12.67 22.55
CA LEU A 132 -1.40 13.01 21.59
C LEU A 132 -2.80 12.85 22.19
N ALA A 133 -3.03 11.81 22.99
CA ALA A 133 -4.32 11.58 23.64
C ALA A 133 -4.64 12.64 24.71
N GLU A 134 -3.62 13.12 25.42
CA GLU A 134 -3.70 14.23 26.37
C GLU A 134 -4.03 15.54 25.66
N GLU A 135 -3.25 15.91 24.64
CA GLU A 135 -3.48 17.12 23.83
C GLU A 135 -4.91 17.13 23.25
N ALA A 136 -5.33 16.02 22.64
CA ALA A 136 -6.68 15.89 22.12
C ALA A 136 -7.74 15.97 23.23
N ALA A 137 -7.44 15.54 24.45
CA ALA A 137 -8.37 15.66 25.57
C ALA A 137 -8.52 17.10 26.06
N GLU A 138 -7.41 17.83 26.15
CA GLU A 138 -7.39 19.25 26.50
C GLU A 138 -8.13 20.10 25.45
N GLU A 139 -7.83 19.89 24.16
CA GLU A 139 -8.49 20.61 23.05
C GLU A 139 -10.00 20.38 23.02
N ASN A 140 -10.45 19.17 23.34
CA ASN A 140 -11.87 18.81 23.36
C ASN A 140 -12.54 19.01 24.74
N ALA A 141 -11.85 19.60 25.71
CA ALA A 141 -12.33 19.81 27.08
C ALA A 141 -12.93 18.54 27.73
N ARG A 142 -12.36 17.36 27.44
CA ARG A 142 -12.78 16.06 27.99
C ARG A 142 -11.83 15.63 29.11
N THR A 143 -12.37 15.04 30.17
CA THR A 143 -11.53 14.38 31.18
C THR A 143 -11.00 13.07 30.60
N TRP A 144 -9.67 12.92 30.55
CA TRP A 144 -9.01 11.71 30.09
C TRP A 144 -8.43 10.92 31.28
N ASN A 145 -8.38 9.60 31.13
CA ASN A 145 -7.99 8.65 32.18
C ASN A 145 -6.48 8.32 32.17
N GLY A 146 -5.70 8.98 31.32
CA GLY A 146 -4.25 8.75 31.18
C GLY A 146 -3.89 7.44 30.47
N LYS A 147 -4.82 6.85 29.69
CA LYS A 147 -4.63 5.54 29.05
C LYS A 147 -5.05 5.58 27.58
N ILE A 148 -4.36 4.81 26.75
CA ILE A 148 -4.67 4.67 25.31
C ILE A 148 -5.73 3.60 25.06
N GLY A 149 -6.64 3.87 24.13
CA GLY A 149 -7.67 2.92 23.66
C GLY A 149 -7.21 2.06 22.47
N ALA A 150 -6.08 2.38 21.87
CA ALA A 150 -5.44 1.61 20.80
C ALA A 150 -3.92 1.60 21.03
N LEU A 151 -3.33 0.41 21.03
CA LEU A 151 -1.92 0.18 21.35
C LEU A 151 -1.11 0.06 20.05
N PRO A 152 -0.11 0.93 19.80
CA PRO A 152 0.81 0.75 18.67
C PRO A 152 1.69 -0.48 18.90
N PHE A 153 1.93 -1.28 17.84
CA PHE A 153 2.80 -2.45 17.94
C PHE A 153 3.61 -2.75 16.67
N GLY A 154 3.44 -1.96 15.60
CA GLY A 154 4.23 -2.09 14.38
C GLY A 154 3.99 -0.94 13.42
N GLY A 155 4.74 -0.91 12.32
CA GLY A 155 4.64 0.14 11.31
C GLY A 155 5.95 0.34 10.55
N PHE A 156 6.16 1.56 10.07
CA PHE A 156 7.42 1.99 9.46
C PHE A 156 7.60 3.51 9.62
N GLU A 157 8.75 3.89 10.17
CA GLU A 157 9.11 5.28 10.47
C GLU A 157 7.95 6.03 11.16
N TYR A 158 7.67 7.27 10.76
CA TYR A 158 6.60 8.11 11.30
C TYR A 158 5.34 8.16 10.41
N CYS A 159 5.37 7.51 9.24
CA CYS A 159 4.34 7.68 8.21
C CYS A 159 3.24 6.61 8.28
N ASP A 160 3.54 5.40 8.73
CA ASP A 160 2.61 4.28 8.81
C ASP A 160 2.67 3.63 10.20
N ARG A 161 1.51 3.42 10.84
CA ARG A 161 1.41 2.84 12.19
C ARG A 161 0.32 1.78 12.24
N ILE A 162 0.60 0.69 12.96
CA ILE A 162 -0.29 -0.45 13.16
C ILE A 162 -0.66 -0.52 14.64
N TYR A 163 -1.96 -0.57 14.89
CA TYR A 163 -2.52 -0.58 16.23
C TYR A 163 -3.37 -1.81 16.47
N VAL A 164 -3.49 -2.22 17.72
CA VAL A 164 -4.56 -3.10 18.17
C VAL A 164 -5.49 -2.33 19.10
N VAL A 165 -6.81 -2.46 18.90
CA VAL A 165 -7.80 -1.81 19.77
C VAL A 165 -7.83 -2.52 21.12
N THR A 166 -7.59 -1.75 22.19
CA THR A 166 -7.60 -2.22 23.59
C THR A 166 -8.75 -1.64 24.40
N GLU A 167 -9.56 -0.74 23.83
CA GLU A 167 -10.67 -0.08 24.49
C GLU A 167 -11.72 -1.08 25.05
N PRO A 168 -11.98 -1.10 26.37
CA PRO A 168 -12.96 -2.00 26.96
C PRO A 168 -14.37 -1.79 26.41
N GLY A 169 -15.01 -2.87 25.95
CA GLY A 169 -16.40 -2.83 25.48
C GLY A 169 -16.61 -2.14 24.13
N ALA A 170 -15.53 -1.70 23.47
CA ALA A 170 -15.58 -1.28 22.09
C ALA A 170 -15.98 -2.47 21.18
N HIS A 171 -16.85 -2.20 20.21
CA HIS A 171 -17.33 -3.22 19.27
C HIS A 171 -16.21 -3.87 18.43
N ASP A 172 -15.11 -3.15 18.30
CA ASP A 172 -13.90 -3.41 17.54
C ASP A 172 -12.71 -3.76 18.45
N TYR A 173 -12.94 -4.09 19.73
CA TYR A 173 -11.89 -4.59 20.62
C TYR A 173 -11.15 -5.77 19.97
N GLY A 174 -9.81 -5.70 19.96
CA GLY A 174 -8.95 -6.68 19.31
C GLY A 174 -8.74 -6.50 17.81
N HIS A 175 -9.48 -5.60 17.15
CA HIS A 175 -9.25 -5.29 15.75
C HIS A 175 -7.87 -4.67 15.55
N VAL A 176 -7.28 -4.98 14.39
CA VAL A 176 -6.01 -4.39 13.97
C VAL A 176 -6.31 -3.25 13.01
N LEU A 177 -5.76 -2.07 13.31
CA LEU A 177 -5.95 -0.85 12.54
C LEU A 177 -4.62 -0.45 11.90
N ALA A 178 -4.68 0.14 10.72
CA ALA A 178 -3.60 0.90 10.12
C ALA A 178 -3.95 2.38 10.16
N TRP A 179 -2.98 3.21 10.54
CA TRP A 179 -2.99 4.63 10.30
C TRP A 179 -1.90 4.98 9.28
N LYS A 180 -2.20 5.92 8.38
CA LYS A 180 -1.26 6.45 7.41
C LYS A 180 -1.32 7.98 7.39
N GLN A 181 -0.15 8.61 7.39
CA GLN A 181 -0.02 10.06 7.29
C GLN A 181 -0.44 10.56 5.90
N GLY A 182 -1.19 11.66 5.87
CA GLY A 182 -1.48 12.39 4.64
C GLY A 182 -0.23 13.08 4.09
N LEU A 183 -0.02 12.99 2.77
CA LEU A 183 1.08 13.68 2.09
C LEU A 183 0.67 15.08 1.61
N PRO A 184 1.62 16.02 1.46
CA PRO A 184 1.32 17.36 0.94
C PRO A 184 0.63 17.33 -0.45
N PRO A 185 -0.22 18.31 -0.80
CA PRO A 185 -0.95 18.36 -2.08
C PRO A 185 -0.09 18.30 -3.35
N ALA A 186 1.22 18.56 -3.24
CA ALA A 186 2.17 18.42 -4.34
C ALA A 186 2.33 16.95 -4.82
N TRP A 187 2.02 15.97 -3.97
CA TRP A 187 2.10 14.54 -4.28
C TRP A 187 0.80 14.06 -4.93
N ARG A 188 0.59 14.44 -6.19
CA ARG A 188 -0.63 14.08 -6.94
C ARG A 188 -0.88 12.57 -6.90
N GLY A 189 -2.09 12.18 -6.57
CA GLY A 189 -2.49 10.78 -6.49
C GLY A 189 -2.32 10.18 -5.09
N ALA A 190 -1.65 10.85 -4.15
CA ALA A 190 -1.56 10.40 -2.77
C ALA A 190 -2.79 10.81 -1.95
N MET A 191 -3.03 10.13 -0.84
CA MET A 191 -3.89 10.61 0.23
C MET A 191 -3.27 11.84 0.91
N HIS A 192 -4.07 12.90 1.12
CA HIS A 192 -3.60 14.20 1.64
C HIS A 192 -4.00 14.51 3.09
N GLU A 193 -4.91 13.72 3.63
CA GLU A 193 -5.34 13.77 5.03
C GLU A 193 -4.96 12.45 5.68
N ASP A 194 -4.71 12.47 6.99
CA ASP A 194 -4.45 11.23 7.72
C ASP A 194 -5.63 10.26 7.57
N GLY A 195 -5.32 8.98 7.38
CA GLY A 195 -6.30 7.92 7.21
C GLY A 195 -6.18 6.88 8.29
N VAL A 196 -7.31 6.32 8.71
CA VAL A 196 -7.37 5.10 9.54
C VAL A 196 -8.29 4.09 8.87
N ALA A 197 -7.88 2.83 8.86
CA ALA A 197 -8.69 1.72 8.38
C ALA A 197 -8.43 0.45 9.19
N THR A 198 -9.44 -0.39 9.29
CA THR A 198 -9.31 -1.73 9.86
C THR A 198 -8.61 -2.64 8.86
N ILE A 199 -7.49 -3.25 9.27
CA ILE A 199 -6.83 -4.31 8.52
C ILE A 199 -7.64 -5.59 8.64
N ALA A 200 -7.98 -5.97 9.87
CA ALA A 200 -8.61 -7.25 10.17
C ALA A 200 -9.25 -7.25 11.57
N PRO A 201 -10.18 -8.19 11.84
CA PRO A 201 -10.85 -8.29 13.14
C PRO A 201 -9.96 -8.78 14.29
N ASP A 202 -8.80 -9.38 13.98
CA ASP A 202 -7.79 -9.80 14.95
C ASP A 202 -6.39 -9.86 14.29
N LEU A 203 -5.37 -10.10 15.11
CA LEU A 203 -3.98 -10.14 14.66
C LEU A 203 -3.66 -11.30 13.73
N TYR A 204 -4.25 -12.48 13.91
CA TYR A 204 -3.97 -13.61 13.01
C TYR A 204 -4.49 -13.30 11.60
N ALA A 205 -5.70 -12.75 11.52
CA ALA A 205 -6.28 -12.30 10.27
C ALA A 205 -5.50 -11.12 9.66
N ALA A 206 -4.93 -10.23 10.47
CA ALA A 206 -4.08 -9.13 9.99
C ALA A 206 -2.80 -9.65 9.33
N PHE A 207 -2.11 -10.62 9.95
CA PHE A 207 -0.98 -11.30 9.32
C PHE A 207 -1.41 -12.07 8.06
N GLY A 208 -2.62 -12.63 8.04
CA GLY A 208 -3.22 -13.25 6.85
C GLY A 208 -3.44 -12.27 5.68
N ALA A 209 -3.58 -10.98 5.96
CA ALA A 209 -3.72 -9.94 4.94
C ALA A 209 -2.38 -9.51 4.31
N LEU A 210 -1.24 -9.80 4.95
CA LEU A 210 0.09 -9.58 4.38
C LEU A 210 0.30 -10.51 3.18
N GLN A 211 0.73 -9.99 2.04
CA GLN A 211 0.82 -10.73 0.78
C GLN A 211 2.10 -10.39 0.02
N LEU A 212 2.37 -11.12 -1.06
CA LEU A 212 3.38 -10.75 -2.07
C LEU A 212 2.67 -10.51 -3.40
N HIS A 213 2.71 -9.29 -3.91
CA HIS A 213 2.09 -8.97 -5.19
C HIS A 213 2.81 -9.62 -6.37
N VAL A 214 4.12 -9.83 -6.22
CA VAL A 214 5.00 -10.46 -7.21
C VAL A 214 5.85 -11.49 -6.49
N ASP A 215 6.12 -12.62 -7.15
CA ASP A 215 7.07 -13.60 -6.66
C ASP A 215 8.49 -12.99 -6.71
N PRO A 216 9.19 -12.83 -5.56
CA PRO A 216 10.49 -12.17 -5.52
C PRO A 216 11.59 -12.96 -6.25
N LEU A 217 11.34 -14.24 -6.59
CA LEU A 217 12.24 -15.05 -7.42
C LEU A 217 11.82 -15.12 -8.90
N ALA A 218 10.80 -14.34 -9.32
CA ALA A 218 10.38 -14.30 -10.71
C ALA A 218 11.51 -13.77 -11.62
N PRO A 219 11.86 -14.47 -12.71
CA PRO A 219 12.90 -14.01 -13.62
C PRO A 219 12.57 -12.65 -14.25
N GLY A 220 13.51 -11.72 -14.21
CA GLY A 220 13.38 -10.40 -14.84
C GLY A 220 12.44 -9.43 -14.12
N GLY A 221 12.03 -9.73 -12.88
CA GLY A 221 11.32 -8.78 -12.03
C GLY A 221 12.24 -7.64 -11.57
N GLU A 222 11.68 -6.44 -11.39
CA GLU A 222 12.35 -5.38 -10.67
C GLU A 222 12.47 -5.76 -9.18
N PRO A 223 13.56 -5.37 -8.49
CA PRO A 223 13.68 -5.57 -7.05
C PRO A 223 12.51 -4.90 -6.33
N GLY A 224 11.83 -5.63 -5.45
CA GLY A 224 10.67 -5.16 -4.70
C GLY A 224 10.52 -5.89 -3.38
N THR A 225 9.29 -5.92 -2.87
CA THR A 225 8.93 -6.66 -1.66
C THR A 225 9.43 -8.10 -1.71
N GLY A 226 10.08 -8.54 -0.63
CA GLY A 226 10.68 -9.86 -0.47
C GLY A 226 12.17 -9.93 -0.71
N VAL A 227 12.80 -8.91 -1.31
CA VAL A 227 14.25 -8.86 -1.49
C VAL A 227 14.97 -8.81 -0.15
N THR A 228 14.50 -8.01 0.82
CA THR A 228 15.15 -7.87 2.14
C THR A 228 15.16 -9.20 2.90
N LEU A 229 14.05 -9.95 2.86
CA LEU A 229 14.03 -11.28 3.47
C LEU A 229 14.98 -12.25 2.76
N LEU A 230 15.04 -12.23 1.43
CA LEU A 230 15.93 -13.11 0.67
C LEU A 230 17.40 -12.83 0.99
N GLU A 231 17.78 -11.55 1.05
CA GLU A 231 19.11 -11.11 1.47
C GLU A 231 19.44 -11.57 2.89
N TYR A 232 18.49 -11.42 3.83
CA TYR A 232 18.66 -11.93 5.20
C TYR A 232 18.87 -13.45 5.23
N VAL A 233 18.11 -14.21 4.47
CA VAL A 233 18.23 -15.68 4.41
C VAL A 233 19.56 -16.10 3.77
N ASP A 234 20.00 -15.40 2.72
CA ASP A 234 21.29 -15.64 2.09
C ASP A 234 22.44 -15.35 3.07
N GLU A 235 22.40 -14.24 3.82
CA GLU A 235 23.36 -13.95 4.90
C GLU A 235 23.37 -15.07 5.95
N ARG A 236 22.20 -15.53 6.42
CA ARG A 236 22.13 -16.61 7.41
C ARG A 236 22.68 -17.94 6.88
N ARG A 237 22.53 -18.21 5.59
CA ARG A 237 23.09 -19.40 4.94
C ARG A 237 24.61 -19.31 4.83
N ASP A 238 25.11 -18.19 4.34
CA ASP A 238 26.50 -18.04 3.94
C ASP A 238 27.42 -17.79 5.15
N ASP A 239 26.96 -16.99 6.12
CA ASP A 239 27.79 -16.53 7.24
C ASP A 239 27.45 -17.18 8.60
N HIS A 240 26.23 -17.72 8.75
CA HIS A 240 25.75 -18.22 10.05
C HIS A 240 25.44 -19.71 10.09
N GLY A 241 25.58 -20.43 8.97
CA GLY A 241 25.45 -21.88 8.91
C GLY A 241 24.01 -22.41 8.84
N LEU A 242 23.05 -21.60 8.39
CA LEU A 242 21.72 -22.09 8.04
C LEU A 242 21.84 -23.06 6.86
N SER A 243 21.29 -24.28 6.98
CA SER A 243 21.41 -25.27 5.90
C SER A 243 20.65 -24.82 4.66
N ALA A 244 21.23 -25.08 3.47
CA ALA A 244 20.59 -24.75 2.20
C ALA A 244 19.19 -25.36 2.06
N SER A 245 18.99 -26.60 2.52
CA SER A 245 17.68 -27.26 2.48
C SER A 245 16.63 -26.58 3.36
N LEU A 246 17.01 -26.05 4.52
CA LEU A 246 16.09 -25.34 5.40
C LEU A 246 15.82 -23.92 4.89
N ALA A 247 16.82 -23.24 4.33
CA ALA A 247 16.66 -21.97 3.64
C ALA A 247 15.69 -22.09 2.45
N ASP A 248 15.89 -23.07 1.56
CA ASP A 248 15.01 -23.33 0.42
C ASP A 248 13.56 -23.63 0.87
N LYS A 249 13.42 -24.38 1.97
CA LYS A 249 12.11 -24.69 2.55
C LYS A 249 11.43 -23.45 3.14
N LEU A 250 12.18 -22.56 3.80
CA LEU A 250 11.68 -21.29 4.31
C LEU A 250 11.24 -20.37 3.16
N ILE A 251 12.05 -20.27 2.11
CA ILE A 251 11.73 -19.48 0.91
C ILE A 251 10.48 -20.03 0.22
N ALA A 252 10.36 -21.35 0.10
CA ALA A 252 9.16 -21.98 -0.46
C ALA A 252 7.92 -21.72 0.40
N PHE A 253 8.05 -21.70 1.72
CA PHE A 253 6.96 -21.32 2.64
C PHE A 253 6.59 -19.85 2.48
N TYR A 254 7.57 -18.95 2.44
CA TYR A 254 7.36 -17.51 2.26
C TYR A 254 6.62 -17.18 0.96
N ARG A 255 7.00 -17.83 -0.15
CA ARG A 255 6.36 -17.67 -1.47
C ARG A 255 4.91 -18.14 -1.53
N GLN A 256 4.39 -18.83 -0.50
CA GLN A 256 2.95 -19.13 -0.42
C GLN A 256 2.11 -17.86 -0.20
N ALA A 257 2.71 -16.76 0.23
CA ALA A 257 2.05 -15.47 0.36
C ALA A 257 1.85 -14.75 -1.00
N VAL A 258 2.40 -15.28 -2.10
CA VAL A 258 2.21 -14.70 -3.44
C VAL A 258 0.74 -14.80 -3.84
N ILE A 259 0.17 -13.65 -4.22
CA ILE A 259 -1.21 -13.60 -4.69
C ILE A 259 -1.35 -14.35 -6.01
N ASP A 260 -2.37 -15.21 -6.10
CA ASP A 260 -2.70 -15.90 -7.34
C ASP A 260 -4.01 -15.37 -7.92
N TRP A 261 -3.88 -14.34 -8.78
CA TRP A 261 -4.98 -13.86 -9.60
C TRP A 261 -5.10 -14.62 -10.93
N ARG A 262 -4.08 -15.40 -11.33
CA ARG A 262 -4.04 -16.09 -12.62
C ARG A 262 -4.98 -17.29 -12.64
N THR A 263 -5.04 -18.05 -11.56
CA THR A 263 -5.97 -19.19 -11.43
C THR A 263 -7.42 -18.72 -11.49
N PRO A 264 -7.88 -17.74 -10.67
CA PRO A 264 -9.23 -17.20 -10.81
C PRO A 264 -9.55 -16.60 -12.19
N LEU A 265 -8.54 -16.04 -12.89
CA LEU A 265 -8.72 -15.55 -14.26
C LEU A 265 -8.95 -16.69 -15.25
N ALA A 266 -8.18 -17.78 -15.13
CA ALA A 266 -8.32 -18.97 -15.97
C ALA A 266 -9.66 -19.69 -15.73
N ASP A 267 -10.09 -19.74 -14.47
CA ASP A 267 -11.33 -20.40 -14.04
C ASP A 267 -12.59 -19.53 -14.26
N GLY A 268 -12.42 -18.26 -14.64
CA GLY A 268 -13.51 -17.31 -14.85
C GLY A 268 -14.17 -16.81 -13.57
N THR A 269 -13.54 -17.01 -12.41
CA THR A 269 -14.05 -16.61 -11.08
C THR A 269 -13.50 -15.27 -10.59
N LEU A 270 -12.57 -14.65 -11.33
CA LEU A 270 -11.91 -13.41 -10.91
C LEU A 270 -12.89 -12.24 -10.68
N GLY A 271 -13.96 -12.14 -11.46
CA GLY A 271 -14.95 -11.06 -11.32
C GLY A 271 -15.70 -11.04 -9.98
N ALA A 272 -15.73 -12.18 -9.27
CA ALA A 272 -16.29 -12.27 -7.92
C ALA A 272 -15.27 -11.89 -6.82
N GLN A 273 -14.03 -11.56 -7.18
CA GLN A 273 -12.90 -11.34 -6.28
C GLN A 273 -12.27 -9.96 -6.59
N PRO A 274 -12.91 -8.85 -6.16
CA PRO A 274 -12.55 -7.50 -6.60
C PRO A 274 -11.12 -7.10 -6.21
N VAL A 275 -10.63 -7.54 -5.05
CA VAL A 275 -9.24 -7.29 -4.61
C VAL A 275 -8.25 -7.96 -5.57
N LEU A 276 -8.42 -9.24 -5.90
CA LEU A 276 -7.56 -9.92 -6.87
C LEU A 276 -7.67 -9.35 -8.28
N ALA A 277 -8.88 -8.97 -8.71
CA ALA A 277 -9.09 -8.32 -10.00
C ALA A 277 -8.34 -6.99 -10.10
N ARG A 278 -8.34 -6.20 -9.02
CA ARG A 278 -7.58 -4.95 -8.91
C ARG A 278 -6.07 -5.20 -9.01
N HIS A 279 -5.55 -6.21 -8.31
CA HIS A 279 -4.13 -6.56 -8.41
C HIS A 279 -3.74 -7.02 -9.82
N ALA A 280 -4.57 -7.85 -10.46
CA ALA A 280 -4.36 -8.27 -11.84
C ALA A 280 -4.33 -7.07 -12.80
N LEU A 281 -5.25 -6.11 -12.61
CA LEU A 281 -5.32 -4.89 -13.42
C LEU A 281 -4.08 -4.02 -13.23
N ARG A 282 -3.64 -3.82 -11.98
CA ARG A 282 -2.40 -3.08 -11.68
C ARG A 282 -1.19 -3.75 -12.31
N HIS A 283 -1.07 -5.07 -12.19
CA HIS A 283 -0.01 -5.84 -12.83
C HIS A 283 0.01 -5.64 -14.36
N ALA A 284 -1.15 -5.72 -15.01
CA ALA A 284 -1.27 -5.51 -16.45
C ALA A 284 -0.82 -4.10 -16.86
N ILE A 285 -1.16 -3.07 -16.07
CA ILE A 285 -0.73 -1.70 -16.33
C ILE A 285 0.78 -1.53 -16.13
N ASP A 286 1.33 -2.05 -15.02
CA ASP A 286 2.76 -1.91 -14.72
C ASP A 286 3.65 -2.56 -15.81
N HIS A 287 3.15 -3.59 -16.49
CA HIS A 287 3.81 -4.27 -17.62
C HIS A 287 3.42 -3.72 -19.00
N ASP A 288 2.60 -2.67 -19.07
CA ASP A 288 2.03 -2.11 -20.32
C ASP A 288 1.32 -3.15 -21.21
N ASP A 289 0.71 -4.19 -20.60
CA ASP A 289 0.12 -5.33 -21.31
C ASP A 289 -1.33 -5.04 -21.74
N ALA A 290 -1.48 -4.40 -22.90
CA ALA A 290 -2.77 -4.09 -23.51
C ALA A 290 -3.68 -5.32 -23.71
N ALA A 291 -3.11 -6.50 -24.00
CA ALA A 291 -3.89 -7.71 -24.24
C ALA A 291 -4.49 -8.25 -22.94
N LEU A 292 -3.74 -8.20 -21.85
CA LEU A 292 -4.24 -8.54 -20.53
C LEU A 292 -5.28 -7.53 -20.04
N ILE A 293 -5.09 -6.23 -20.28
CA ILE A 293 -6.11 -5.20 -19.99
C ILE A 293 -7.44 -5.54 -20.69
N ALA A 294 -7.41 -5.86 -21.98
CA ALA A 294 -8.62 -6.19 -22.74
C ALA A 294 -9.37 -7.41 -22.17
N ARG A 295 -8.64 -8.35 -21.54
CA ARG A 295 -9.24 -9.52 -20.86
C ARG A 295 -9.78 -9.18 -19.48
N LEU A 296 -9.11 -8.30 -18.74
CA LEU A 296 -9.45 -7.96 -17.36
C LEU A 296 -10.56 -6.91 -17.26
N ALA A 297 -10.57 -5.92 -18.15
CA ALA A 297 -11.50 -4.80 -18.07
C ALA A 297 -12.98 -5.20 -17.97
N PRO A 298 -13.48 -6.22 -18.71
CA PRO A 298 -14.86 -6.68 -18.55
C PRO A 298 -15.16 -7.38 -17.22
N LEU A 299 -14.14 -7.82 -16.49
CA LEU A 299 -14.27 -8.52 -15.20
C LEU A 299 -14.22 -7.55 -14.01
N VAL A 300 -13.74 -6.33 -14.22
CA VAL A 300 -13.65 -5.30 -13.18
C VAL A 300 -14.97 -4.54 -13.14
N ALA A 301 -15.63 -4.56 -11.99
CA ALA A 301 -16.98 -4.01 -11.84
C ALA A 301 -17.08 -2.51 -12.15
N ASP A 302 -16.03 -1.74 -11.81
CA ASP A 302 -15.96 -0.31 -12.07
C ASP A 302 -14.50 0.09 -12.35
N LEU A 303 -14.25 0.67 -13.52
CA LEU A 303 -12.93 1.22 -13.91
C LEU A 303 -12.75 2.68 -13.49
N GLY A 304 -13.74 3.27 -12.81
CA GLY A 304 -13.72 4.61 -12.24
C GLY A 304 -13.32 4.67 -10.77
N VAL A 305 -13.15 3.52 -10.10
CA VAL A 305 -12.64 3.49 -8.72
C VAL A 305 -11.12 3.58 -8.69
N ALA A 306 -10.60 4.04 -7.56
CA ALA A 306 -9.17 4.11 -7.31
C ALA A 306 -8.49 2.73 -7.47
N LEU A 307 -7.36 2.73 -8.16
CA LEU A 307 -6.46 1.58 -8.34
C LEU A 307 -5.26 1.65 -7.38
N ALA A 308 -4.68 2.85 -7.23
CA ALA A 308 -3.57 3.13 -6.32
C ALA A 308 -3.60 4.62 -5.94
N GLY A 309 -3.52 4.88 -4.64
CA GLY A 309 -3.86 6.18 -4.05
C GLY A 309 -5.25 6.63 -4.50
N SER A 310 -5.41 7.89 -4.92
CA SER A 310 -6.66 8.42 -5.51
C SER A 310 -6.82 8.12 -7.00
N SER A 311 -5.91 7.35 -7.59
CA SER A 311 -5.75 7.34 -9.04
C SER A 311 -6.53 6.20 -9.67
N ILE A 312 -7.43 6.54 -10.58
CA ILE A 312 -8.15 5.56 -11.41
C ILE A 312 -7.16 4.86 -12.37
N PRO A 313 -7.50 3.68 -12.91
CA PRO A 313 -6.63 2.91 -13.80
C PRO A 313 -6.00 3.71 -14.96
N THR A 314 -6.78 4.59 -15.62
CA THR A 314 -6.27 5.40 -16.74
C THR A 314 -5.26 6.44 -16.29
N ASP A 315 -5.51 7.16 -15.20
CA ASP A 315 -4.57 8.12 -14.61
C ASP A 315 -3.29 7.42 -14.10
N TYR A 316 -3.43 6.26 -13.47
CA TYR A 316 -2.31 5.44 -13.05
C TYR A 316 -1.41 5.03 -14.23
N ALA A 317 -2.00 4.55 -15.33
CA ALA A 317 -1.28 4.16 -16.54
C ALA A 317 -0.58 5.36 -17.21
N LEU A 318 -1.29 6.47 -17.37
CA LEU A 318 -0.78 7.67 -18.04
C LEU A 318 0.41 8.29 -17.30
N ARG A 319 0.34 8.42 -15.98
CA ARG A 319 1.44 9.00 -15.18
C ARG A 319 2.70 8.12 -15.17
N ARG A 320 2.54 6.81 -15.34
CA ARG A 320 3.64 5.83 -15.46
C ARG A 320 4.11 5.61 -16.91
N GLN A 321 3.59 6.39 -17.87
CA GLN A 321 3.94 6.29 -19.29
C GLN A 321 3.63 4.90 -19.90
N LYS A 322 2.62 4.20 -19.35
CA LYS A 322 2.14 2.90 -19.82
C LYS A 322 1.06 3.12 -20.87
N PHE A 323 1.48 3.61 -22.04
CA PHE A 323 0.57 4.13 -23.07
C PHE A 323 -0.24 3.03 -23.77
N SER A 324 0.28 1.82 -23.90
CA SER A 324 -0.47 0.70 -24.50
C SER A 324 -1.61 0.26 -23.58
N ALA A 325 -1.33 0.17 -22.27
CA ALA A 325 -2.34 -0.10 -21.25
C ALA A 325 -3.38 1.04 -21.17
N ALA A 326 -2.96 2.31 -21.21
CA ALA A 326 -3.87 3.45 -21.21
C ALA A 326 -4.83 3.43 -22.42
N ALA A 327 -4.32 3.12 -23.62
CA ALA A 327 -5.14 2.98 -24.82
C ALA A 327 -6.15 1.82 -24.69
N ALA A 328 -5.72 0.67 -24.17
CA ALA A 328 -6.60 -0.48 -23.95
C ALA A 328 -7.70 -0.19 -22.92
N LEU A 329 -7.38 0.55 -21.85
CA LEU A 329 -8.36 0.98 -20.85
C LEU A 329 -9.42 1.91 -21.46
N LEU A 330 -9.00 2.92 -22.24
CA LEU A 330 -9.93 3.82 -22.94
C LEU A 330 -10.80 3.06 -23.95
N ALA A 331 -10.21 2.12 -24.69
CA ALA A 331 -10.96 1.27 -25.62
C ALA A 331 -12.00 0.38 -24.91
N ALA A 332 -11.74 0.00 -23.66
CA ALA A 332 -12.68 -0.71 -22.79
C ALA A 332 -13.71 0.20 -22.10
N GLY A 333 -13.69 1.51 -22.37
CA GLY A 333 -14.64 2.48 -21.80
C GLY A 333 -14.28 2.96 -20.40
N ALA A 334 -13.02 2.80 -19.96
CA ALA A 334 -12.57 3.36 -18.69
C ALA A 334 -12.68 4.90 -18.71
N PRO A 335 -13.14 5.53 -17.61
CA PRO A 335 -13.19 6.98 -17.52
C PRO A 335 -11.79 7.58 -17.51
N VAL A 336 -11.69 8.86 -17.85
CA VAL A 336 -10.47 9.65 -17.78
C VAL A 336 -10.76 10.96 -17.07
N VAL A 337 -9.83 11.39 -16.21
CA VAL A 337 -9.98 12.67 -15.50
C VAL A 337 -9.81 13.84 -16.49
N PRO A 338 -10.62 14.91 -16.38
CA PRO A 338 -10.58 16.02 -17.35
C PRO A 338 -9.22 16.70 -17.46
N ASP A 339 -8.44 16.72 -16.39
CA ASP A 339 -7.12 17.35 -16.32
C ASP A 339 -5.96 16.37 -16.51
N ALA A 340 -6.21 15.18 -17.08
CA ALA A 340 -5.22 14.11 -17.18
C ALA A 340 -3.90 14.56 -17.84
N LEU A 341 -3.93 15.51 -18.78
CA LEU A 341 -2.73 16.02 -19.45
C LEU A 341 -1.79 16.83 -18.53
N ALA A 342 -2.26 17.29 -17.37
CA ALA A 342 -1.48 18.15 -16.48
C ALA A 342 -0.30 17.42 -15.83
N SER A 343 -0.43 16.12 -15.56
CA SER A 343 0.55 15.30 -14.84
C SER A 343 1.32 14.32 -15.73
N VAL A 344 0.93 14.20 -17.01
CA VAL A 344 1.56 13.25 -17.93
C VAL A 344 2.87 13.82 -18.47
N SER A 345 3.86 12.95 -18.53
CA SER A 345 5.18 13.20 -19.09
C SER A 345 5.48 12.21 -20.21
N GLY A 346 6.45 12.53 -21.06
CA GLY A 346 6.85 11.69 -22.18
C GLY A 346 6.09 11.95 -23.48
N ALA A 347 6.49 11.24 -24.54
CA ALA A 347 5.93 11.37 -25.87
C ALA A 347 4.66 10.52 -26.01
N ILE A 348 3.52 11.08 -25.58
CA ILE A 348 2.21 10.43 -25.74
C ILE A 348 1.97 10.14 -27.23
N PRO A 349 1.70 8.89 -27.64
CA PRO A 349 1.41 8.58 -29.04
C PRO A 349 0.19 9.34 -29.57
N ALA A 350 0.23 9.80 -30.81
CA ALA A 350 -0.84 10.63 -31.41
C ALA A 350 -2.22 9.93 -31.40
N ILE A 351 -2.25 8.61 -31.58
CA ILE A 351 -3.48 7.81 -31.50
C ILE A 351 -4.08 7.89 -30.08
N LEU A 352 -3.26 7.71 -29.04
CA LEU A 352 -3.70 7.82 -27.65
C LEU A 352 -4.15 9.26 -27.33
N MET A 353 -3.40 10.27 -27.80
CA MET A 353 -3.80 11.68 -27.63
C MET A 353 -5.18 11.96 -28.23
N ARG A 354 -5.47 11.43 -29.43
CA ARG A 354 -6.79 11.54 -30.04
C ARG A 354 -7.86 10.90 -29.16
N MET A 355 -7.62 9.68 -28.68
CA MET A 355 -8.56 8.97 -27.80
C MET A 355 -8.84 9.75 -26.51
N LEU A 356 -7.82 10.37 -25.90
CA LEU A 356 -7.98 11.20 -24.70
C LEU A 356 -8.86 12.44 -24.97
N LEU A 357 -8.59 13.15 -26.07
CA LEU A 357 -9.39 14.31 -26.45
C LEU A 357 -10.83 13.94 -26.78
N ASP A 358 -11.04 12.83 -27.50
CA ASP A 358 -12.37 12.31 -27.84
C ASP A 358 -13.14 11.85 -26.57
N ALA A 359 -12.41 11.40 -25.54
CA ALA A 359 -12.95 11.05 -24.22
C ALA A 359 -13.22 12.28 -23.32
N GLY A 360 -12.99 13.50 -23.80
CA GLY A 360 -13.33 14.74 -23.10
C GLY A 360 -12.23 15.32 -22.20
N VAL A 361 -10.99 14.85 -22.33
CA VAL A 361 -9.85 15.46 -21.66
C VAL A 361 -9.66 16.89 -22.15
N GLN A 362 -9.47 17.82 -21.22
CA GLN A 362 -9.34 19.24 -21.53
C GLN A 362 -8.00 19.52 -22.22
N PRO A 363 -8.00 20.17 -23.40
CA PRO A 363 -6.75 20.53 -24.06
C PRO A 363 -6.01 21.58 -23.22
N ASP A 364 -4.69 21.41 -23.09
CA ASP A 364 -3.82 22.23 -22.23
C ASP A 364 -2.59 22.72 -23.02
N ALA A 365 -2.37 24.03 -23.04
CA ALA A 365 -1.20 24.63 -23.71
C ALA A 365 0.13 24.24 -23.03
N ASP A 366 0.13 24.06 -21.70
CA ASP A 366 1.31 23.56 -20.98
C ASP A 366 1.60 22.10 -21.40
N ALA A 367 0.58 21.27 -21.60
CA ALA A 367 0.73 19.91 -22.14
C ALA A 367 1.20 19.89 -23.59
N MET A 368 0.72 20.83 -24.42
CA MET A 368 1.20 21.02 -25.79
C MET A 368 2.70 21.31 -25.82
N ALA A 369 3.18 22.25 -24.98
CA ALA A 369 4.60 22.54 -24.85
C ALA A 369 5.40 21.33 -24.35
N ARG A 370 4.89 20.58 -23.37
CA ARG A 370 5.53 19.32 -22.91
C ARG A 370 5.64 18.29 -24.03
N CYS A 371 4.61 18.13 -24.87
CA CYS A 371 4.65 17.23 -26.03
C CYS A 371 5.75 17.63 -27.02
N VAL A 372 5.85 18.93 -27.34
CA VAL A 372 6.93 19.43 -28.22
C VAL A 372 8.31 19.16 -27.63
N ALA A 373 8.53 19.50 -26.36
CA ALA A 373 9.79 19.25 -25.68
C ALA A 373 10.17 17.77 -25.69
N GLY A 374 9.19 16.87 -25.52
CA GLY A 374 9.37 15.42 -25.61
C GLY A 374 9.47 14.85 -27.03
N GLY A 375 9.38 15.66 -28.09
CA GLY A 375 9.43 15.22 -29.48
C GLY A 375 8.10 14.71 -30.07
N GLY A 376 7.00 14.80 -29.33
CA GLY A 376 5.64 14.41 -29.75
C GLY A 376 4.91 15.50 -30.52
N THR A 377 5.46 15.94 -31.66
CA THR A 377 4.92 17.05 -32.46
C THR A 377 3.50 16.80 -32.98
N ASP A 378 3.19 15.58 -33.39
CA ASP A 378 1.83 15.20 -33.84
C ASP A 378 0.81 15.36 -32.71
N SER A 379 1.15 14.90 -31.50
CA SER A 379 0.30 15.07 -30.31
C SER A 379 0.16 16.54 -29.92
N ALA A 380 1.21 17.35 -30.05
CA ALA A 380 1.13 18.79 -29.84
C ALA A 380 0.17 19.46 -30.84
N ARG A 381 0.22 19.09 -32.13
CA ARG A 381 -0.72 19.59 -33.15
C ARG A 381 -2.17 19.19 -32.85
N LEU A 382 -2.40 17.99 -32.33
CA LEU A 382 -3.73 17.54 -31.89
C LEU A 382 -4.28 18.40 -30.74
N ILE A 383 -3.45 18.68 -29.73
CA ILE A 383 -3.83 19.56 -28.62
C ILE A 383 -4.11 20.97 -29.14
N GLY A 384 -3.25 21.52 -30.02
CA GLY A 384 -3.43 22.84 -30.58
C GLY A 384 -4.73 22.98 -31.39
N ALA A 385 -5.08 21.97 -32.19
CA ALA A 385 -6.35 21.93 -32.90
C ALA A 385 -7.55 21.90 -31.94
N ALA A 386 -7.44 21.16 -30.83
CA ALA A 386 -8.48 21.11 -29.80
C ALA A 386 -8.60 22.45 -29.05
N LEU A 387 -7.50 23.11 -28.70
CA LEU A 387 -7.49 24.46 -28.11
C LEU A 387 -8.20 25.47 -29.03
N SER A 388 -7.86 25.46 -30.33
CA SER A 388 -8.48 26.32 -31.34
C SER A 388 -9.99 26.08 -31.44
N ALA A 389 -10.43 24.81 -31.40
CA ALA A 389 -11.85 24.47 -31.41
C ALA A 389 -12.61 24.99 -30.17
N HIS A 390 -11.93 25.21 -29.05
CA HIS A 390 -12.47 25.82 -27.84
C HIS A 390 -12.35 27.36 -27.83
N GLY A 391 -11.95 27.97 -28.96
CA GLY A 391 -11.83 29.43 -29.09
C GLY A 391 -10.57 30.03 -28.45
N VAL A 392 -9.58 29.21 -28.10
CA VAL A 392 -8.29 29.67 -27.57
C VAL A 392 -7.37 30.07 -28.72
N ASP A 393 -6.74 31.25 -28.63
CA ASP A 393 -5.61 31.62 -29.50
C ASP A 393 -4.44 30.69 -29.20
N THR A 394 -4.34 29.62 -29.99
CA THR A 394 -3.40 28.53 -29.78
C THR A 394 -1.96 29.00 -29.90
N ALA A 395 -1.67 29.91 -30.84
CA ALA A 395 -0.32 30.42 -31.04
C ALA A 395 0.14 31.27 -29.85
N ALA A 396 -0.74 32.13 -29.32
CA ALA A 396 -0.44 32.92 -28.13
C ALA A 396 -0.31 32.04 -26.87
N ALA A 397 -1.24 31.10 -26.67
CA ALA A 397 -1.23 30.20 -25.52
C ALA A 397 0.00 29.28 -25.51
N TYR A 398 0.35 28.69 -26.66
CA TYR A 398 1.56 27.89 -26.81
C TYR A 398 2.82 28.70 -26.52
N ARG A 399 2.92 29.93 -27.03
CA ARG A 399 4.11 30.77 -26.81
C ARG A 399 4.35 31.03 -25.32
N ALA A 400 3.30 31.39 -24.59
CA ALA A 400 3.38 31.60 -23.14
C ALA A 400 3.80 30.32 -22.39
N ALA A 401 3.21 29.17 -22.75
CA ALA A 401 3.54 27.88 -22.15
C ALA A 401 4.99 27.43 -22.47
N SER A 402 5.42 27.64 -23.72
CA SER A 402 6.76 27.32 -24.21
C SER A 402 7.82 28.16 -23.51
N GLU A 403 7.61 29.48 -23.38
CA GLU A 403 8.51 30.39 -22.64
C GLU A 403 8.66 29.96 -21.18
N LYS A 404 7.53 29.71 -20.49
CA LYS A 404 7.51 29.21 -19.10
C LYS A 404 8.30 27.91 -18.94
N LEU A 405 8.11 26.94 -19.85
CA LEU A 405 8.82 25.68 -19.80
C LEU A 405 10.31 25.83 -20.12
N LEU A 406 10.65 26.68 -21.09
CA LEU A 406 12.02 26.97 -21.48
C LEU A 406 12.80 27.62 -20.32
N ASP A 407 12.20 28.56 -19.59
CA ASP A 407 12.81 29.18 -18.41
C ASP A 407 13.14 28.15 -17.32
N LYS A 408 12.23 27.20 -17.08
CA LYS A 408 12.44 26.09 -16.14
C LYS A 408 13.62 25.20 -16.60
N LEU A 409 13.62 24.78 -17.86
CA LEU A 409 14.69 23.94 -18.42
C LEU A 409 16.05 24.65 -18.35
N GLN A 410 16.12 25.94 -18.67
CA GLN A 410 17.35 26.71 -18.55
C GLN A 410 17.84 26.83 -17.10
N ALA A 411 16.94 26.97 -16.14
CA ALA A 411 17.30 26.98 -14.73
C ALA A 411 17.89 25.62 -14.30
N ASP A 412 17.29 24.52 -14.74
CA ASP A 412 17.76 23.18 -14.41
C ASP A 412 19.09 22.86 -15.11
N ILE A 413 19.27 23.24 -16.37
CA ILE A 413 20.57 23.17 -17.10
C ILE A 413 21.67 23.88 -16.32
N ARG A 414 21.42 25.10 -15.83
CA ARG A 414 22.41 25.86 -15.03
C ARG A 414 22.76 25.11 -13.74
N LYS A 415 21.78 24.51 -13.06
CA LYS A 415 22.03 23.75 -11.83
C LYS A 415 22.80 22.47 -12.10
N VAL A 416 22.46 21.72 -13.15
CA VAL A 416 23.17 20.49 -13.56
C VAL A 416 24.62 20.81 -13.91
N ARG A 417 24.88 21.84 -14.74
CA ARG A 417 26.25 22.28 -15.07
C ARG A 417 27.05 22.72 -13.84
N ALA A 418 26.37 23.28 -12.83
CA ALA A 418 26.99 23.67 -11.56
C ALA A 418 27.13 22.50 -10.56
N GLY A 419 26.74 21.27 -10.91
CA GLY A 419 26.75 20.12 -10.00
C GLY A 419 25.75 20.21 -8.85
N LYS A 420 24.76 21.12 -8.93
CA LYS A 420 23.76 21.38 -7.87
C LYS A 420 22.46 20.57 -8.04
N LEU A 421 22.33 19.85 -9.16
CA LEU A 421 21.16 19.05 -9.48
C LEU A 421 21.60 17.82 -10.27
N SER A 422 21.17 16.64 -9.84
CA SER A 422 21.12 15.45 -10.70
C SER A 422 19.72 15.41 -11.32
N HIS A 423 19.63 15.33 -12.64
CA HIS A 423 18.38 15.35 -13.37
C HIS A 423 18.26 14.09 -14.24
N TYR A 424 17.09 13.45 -14.27
CA TYR A 424 16.88 12.15 -14.94
C TYR A 424 17.16 12.18 -16.45
N LEU A 425 16.91 13.32 -17.12
CA LEU A 425 17.25 13.53 -18.53
C LEU A 425 18.75 13.75 -18.79
N GLY A 426 19.55 14.00 -17.74
CA GLY A 426 20.91 14.51 -17.89
C GLY A 426 20.95 15.91 -18.52
N LEU A 427 22.17 16.40 -18.81
CA LEU A 427 22.38 17.69 -19.45
C LEU A 427 21.91 17.68 -20.91
N ASP A 428 22.31 16.67 -21.67
CA ASP A 428 22.01 16.56 -23.11
C ASP A 428 20.51 16.50 -23.38
N GLY A 429 19.77 15.71 -22.59
CA GLY A 429 18.31 15.62 -22.72
C GLY A 429 17.60 16.93 -22.39
N LEU A 430 18.08 17.69 -21.40
CA LEU A 430 17.54 19.02 -21.11
C LEU A 430 17.79 20.01 -22.26
N GLU A 431 18.99 19.98 -22.85
CA GLU A 431 19.35 20.83 -23.99
C GLU A 431 18.53 20.48 -25.25
N GLU A 432 18.33 19.20 -25.50
CA GLU A 432 17.50 18.71 -26.62
C GLU A 432 16.03 19.14 -26.46
N HIS A 433 15.47 18.99 -25.25
CA HIS A 433 14.12 19.46 -24.94
C HIS A 433 13.97 20.98 -25.16
N ALA A 434 14.97 21.77 -24.72
CA ALA A 434 14.97 23.22 -24.92
C ALA A 434 15.05 23.59 -26.41
N GLU A 435 15.83 22.87 -27.21
CA GLU A 435 15.98 23.16 -28.64
C GLU A 435 14.71 22.85 -29.43
N ARG A 436 14.03 21.74 -29.12
CA ARG A 436 12.73 21.41 -29.74
C ARG A 436 11.69 22.50 -29.49
N LEU A 437 11.67 23.10 -28.29
CA LEU A 437 10.77 24.21 -27.99
C LEU A 437 11.07 25.48 -28.79
N ARG A 438 12.34 25.78 -29.05
CA ARG A 438 12.78 26.96 -29.82
C ARG A 438 12.47 26.85 -31.31
N THR A 439 12.48 25.63 -31.84
CA THR A 439 12.39 25.34 -33.28
C THR A 439 10.97 24.97 -33.73
N PHE A 440 10.05 24.74 -32.79
CA PHE A 440 8.68 24.38 -33.11
C PHE A 440 7.82 25.60 -33.43
N ASP A 441 7.31 25.64 -34.66
CA ASP A 441 6.34 26.62 -35.13
C ASP A 441 4.91 26.04 -35.12
N CYS A 442 3.99 26.77 -34.48
CA CYS A 442 2.55 26.44 -34.38
C CYS A 442 1.81 26.63 -35.69
#